data_AF-A0A176VZN2-F1
#
_entry.id   AF-A0A176VZN2-F1
#
_cell.length_a   1.000
_cell.length_b   1.000
_cell.length_c   1.000
_cell.angle_alpha   90.00
_cell.angle_beta   90.00
_cell.angle_gamma   90.00
#
_symmetry.space_group_name_H-M   'P 1'
#
loop_
_entity.id
_entity.type
_entity.pdbx_description
1 polymer ?
#
loop_
_entity_poly.entity_id
_entity_poly.type
_entity_poly.pdbx_seq_one_letter_code
_entity_poly.pdbx_strand_id
1 'polypeptide(L)'
;MAEHDAQLRSMHPRKRNETLRLIVTTFLSIALGFFIGIFFIRFGLTNGFGNGIFMADDVHKYDPMSSVPSRHPRGTEGLPLGIIIPESDLYQRRLWGKPDEDLPANPSKHLVTFTVGIKQKDIVNKAVQKELNFDPAIRVSSEFFQDLLTDTETWYAKRFLHPDIVAPYDYIFIWDEDLGVDHFDGEKYIELVKKYGLEISQPALEPDRGLTWQMTKRRSDVEVHKITEERPGWCKDPNLPPCAGFVEIMAPVFSRKAWRCVWHMIQNDLVHGWGLDMSMRRCVEGESKDGRQPWEGVRERCRYEWRLFTDRIEAAEKDPTPV
;
A
#
# COMPACT_ATOMS: atom_id res chain seq x y z
N MET A 1 68.55 28.06 -35.43
CA MET A 1 68.08 29.46 -35.56
C MET A 1 66.59 29.39 -35.75
N ALA A 2 65.85 29.69 -34.69
CA ALA A 2 64.40 29.83 -34.70
C ALA A 2 64.09 31.30 -34.95
N GLU A 3 63.14 31.59 -35.84
CA GLU A 3 62.70 32.94 -36.17
C GLU A 3 61.37 33.22 -35.47
N HIS A 4 61.29 34.42 -34.92
CA HIS A 4 60.22 35.01 -34.13
C HIS A 4 58.95 35.24 -34.98
N ASP A 5 57.78 35.03 -34.40
CA ASP A 5 56.76 36.10 -34.40
C ASP A 5 55.70 35.93 -33.32
N ALA A 6 55.42 37.05 -32.65
CA ALA A 6 54.64 37.15 -31.42
C ALA A 6 53.15 37.37 -31.72
N GLN A 7 52.27 36.51 -31.19
CA GLN A 7 50.83 36.79 -31.14
C GLN A 7 50.45 37.51 -29.84
N LEU A 8 50.08 38.79 -30.01
CA LEU A 8 49.43 39.63 -29.01
C LEU A 8 48.07 39.06 -28.59
N ARG A 9 47.89 38.89 -27.27
CA ARG A 9 46.64 38.49 -26.64
C ARG A 9 45.59 39.61 -26.70
N SER A 10 44.39 39.19 -27.08
CA SER A 10 43.09 39.85 -26.96
C SER A 10 42.85 40.54 -25.61
N MET A 11 42.42 41.82 -25.65
CA MET A 11 41.59 42.44 -24.62
C MET A 11 40.54 43.33 -25.29
N HIS A 12 39.33 42.80 -25.42
CA HIS A 12 38.13 43.59 -25.74
C HIS A 12 37.52 44.10 -24.41
N PRO A 13 37.18 45.38 -24.23
CA PRO A 13 36.67 45.89 -22.96
C PRO A 13 35.24 45.39 -22.73
N ARG A 14 35.04 44.51 -21.75
CA ARG A 14 33.73 44.02 -21.34
C ARG A 14 32.90 45.19 -20.77
N LYS A 15 31.77 45.50 -21.41
CA LYS A 15 30.81 46.53 -20.99
C LYS A 15 30.40 46.33 -19.53
N ARG A 16 30.99 47.13 -18.63
CA ARG A 16 30.74 47.18 -17.17
C ARG A 16 29.26 47.32 -16.78
N ASN A 17 28.40 47.77 -17.70
CA ASN A 17 27.00 48.07 -17.42
C ASN A 17 26.06 46.85 -17.45
N GLU A 18 26.40 45.78 -18.18
CA GLU A 18 25.52 44.61 -18.26
C GLU A 18 25.65 43.69 -17.04
N THR A 19 26.87 43.50 -16.56
CA THR A 19 27.12 42.72 -15.34
C THR A 19 26.47 43.38 -14.12
N LEU A 20 26.52 44.71 -14.03
CA LEU A 20 25.87 45.46 -12.96
C LEU A 20 24.33 45.35 -13.04
N ARG A 21 23.77 45.43 -14.25
CA ARG A 21 22.32 45.26 -14.47
C ARG A 21 21.87 43.86 -14.08
N LEU A 22 22.64 42.83 -14.44
CA LEU A 22 22.33 41.45 -14.07
C LEU A 22 22.29 41.28 -12.54
N ILE A 23 23.33 41.76 -11.85
CA ILE A 23 23.45 41.69 -10.38
C ILE A 23 22.27 42.42 -9.72
N VAL A 24 21.98 43.66 -10.14
CA VAL A 24 20.87 44.45 -9.56
C VAL A 24 19.52 43.75 -9.78
N THR A 25 19.27 43.16 -10.95
CA THR A 25 18.03 42.43 -11.20
C THR A 25 17.90 41.16 -10.35
N THR A 26 19.00 40.44 -10.08
CA THR A 26 18.94 39.23 -9.25
C THR A 26 18.64 39.59 -7.80
N PHE A 27 19.30 40.61 -7.25
CA PHE A 27 19.05 41.06 -5.88
C PHE A 27 17.63 41.63 -5.70
N LEU A 28 17.11 42.38 -6.67
CA LEU A 28 15.73 42.85 -6.64
C LEU A 28 14.71 41.71 -6.67
N SER A 29 14.97 40.65 -7.46
CA SER A 29 14.08 39.50 -7.57
C SER A 29 14.03 38.69 -6.27
N ILE A 30 15.19 38.45 -5.66
CA ILE A 30 15.31 37.74 -4.39
C ILE A 30 14.66 38.54 -3.26
N ALA A 31 14.91 39.86 -3.20
CA ALA A 31 14.29 40.72 -2.21
C ALA A 31 12.76 40.74 -2.35
N LEU A 32 12.24 40.88 -3.58
CA LEU A 32 10.80 40.85 -3.83
C LEU A 32 10.17 39.52 -3.40
N GLY A 33 10.79 38.38 -3.74
CA GLY A 33 10.34 37.05 -3.32
C GLY A 33 10.35 36.87 -1.80
N PHE A 34 11.38 37.38 -1.12
CA PHE A 34 11.48 37.34 0.34
C PHE A 34 10.39 38.19 1.02
N PHE A 35 10.13 39.40 0.51
CA PHE A 35 9.07 40.27 1.04
C PHE A 35 7.66 39.73 0.77
N ILE A 36 7.42 39.13 -0.41
CA ILE A 36 6.16 38.44 -0.70
C ILE A 36 5.98 37.24 0.23
N GLY A 37 7.03 36.43 0.44
CA GLY A 37 6.98 35.29 1.37
C GLY A 37 6.67 35.70 2.80
N ILE A 38 7.32 36.75 3.32
CA ILE A 38 7.04 37.30 4.65
C ILE A 38 5.63 37.89 4.72
N PHE A 39 5.15 38.54 3.65
CA PHE A 39 3.78 39.05 3.60
C PHE A 39 2.76 37.93 3.72
N PHE A 40 2.91 36.82 2.99
CA PHE A 40 1.98 35.68 3.12
C PHE A 40 2.07 34.97 4.47
N ILE A 41 3.27 34.84 5.06
CA ILE A 41 3.43 34.24 6.40
C ILE A 41 2.81 35.14 7.47
N ARG A 42 3.06 36.45 7.45
CA ARG A 42 2.49 37.38 8.44
C ARG A 42 1.00 37.61 8.21
N PHE A 43 0.56 37.86 6.98
CA PHE A 43 -0.85 38.13 6.70
C PHE A 43 -1.72 36.89 6.90
N GLY A 44 -1.20 35.68 6.59
CA GLY A 44 -1.87 34.41 6.87
C GLY A 44 -1.95 34.04 8.35
N LEU A 45 -1.05 34.59 9.18
CA LEU A 45 -1.08 34.42 10.65
C LEU A 45 -1.86 35.54 11.38
N THR A 46 -2.01 36.74 10.80
CA THR A 46 -2.63 37.89 11.50
C THR A 46 -4.05 38.24 11.03
N ASN A 47 -4.45 37.90 9.81
CA ASN A 47 -5.80 38.12 9.32
C ASN A 47 -6.38 36.76 8.91
N GLY A 48 -7.22 36.17 9.76
CA GLY A 48 -7.92 34.90 9.56
C GLY A 48 -8.87 34.87 8.36
N PHE A 49 -8.37 35.15 7.16
CA PHE A 49 -9.01 34.89 5.88
C PHE A 49 -8.72 33.45 5.47
N GLY A 50 -9.31 32.53 6.23
CA GLY A 50 -9.26 31.08 6.00
C GLY A 50 -10.52 30.33 6.39
N ASN A 51 -11.56 31.03 6.89
CA ASN A 51 -12.83 30.41 7.32
C ASN A 51 -14.00 30.73 6.37
N GLY A 52 -13.75 30.76 5.06
CA GLY A 52 -14.78 31.13 4.06
C GLY A 52 -14.82 30.31 2.77
N ILE A 53 -14.01 29.25 2.63
CA ILE A 53 -14.00 28.39 1.42
C ILE A 53 -14.35 26.92 1.75
N PHE A 54 -14.66 26.62 3.02
CA PHE A 54 -15.28 25.35 3.42
C PHE A 54 -16.45 25.63 4.37
N MET A 55 -17.50 26.25 3.83
CA MET A 55 -18.85 26.00 4.36
C MET A 55 -19.40 24.83 3.56
N ALA A 56 -19.15 23.61 4.04
CA ALA A 56 -20.16 22.58 3.86
C ALA A 56 -21.33 23.01 4.75
N ASP A 57 -22.50 23.22 4.15
CA ASP A 57 -23.72 23.55 4.86
C ASP A 57 -23.98 22.50 5.96
N ASP A 58 -23.70 22.83 7.21
CA ASP A 58 -24.30 22.17 8.37
C ASP A 58 -25.76 22.63 8.46
N VAL A 59 -26.59 22.07 7.58
CA VAL A 59 -28.04 22.08 7.72
C VAL A 59 -28.48 20.62 7.62
N HIS A 60 -28.54 19.95 8.77
CA HIS A 60 -29.75 19.24 9.18
C HIS A 60 -29.67 18.86 10.66
N LYS A 61 -30.36 19.70 11.44
CA LYS A 61 -31.00 19.34 12.70
C LYS A 61 -31.81 18.06 12.49
N TYR A 62 -31.48 16.97 13.20
CA TYR A 62 -32.37 15.81 13.33
C TYR A 62 -32.70 15.56 14.79
N ASP A 63 -34.01 15.53 15.03
CA ASP A 63 -34.73 15.11 16.24
C ASP A 63 -34.53 13.59 16.46
N PRO A 64 -34.68 13.08 17.70
CA PRO A 64 -34.30 11.73 18.07
C PRO A 64 -35.42 10.69 17.84
N MET A 65 -34.97 9.44 17.75
CA MET A 65 -35.70 8.20 18.03
C MET A 65 -36.55 7.58 16.91
N SER A 66 -35.98 6.60 16.20
CA SER A 66 -36.68 5.35 15.84
C SER A 66 -35.68 4.25 15.45
N SER A 67 -35.89 3.07 16.03
CA SER A 67 -34.98 1.93 16.09
C SER A 67 -35.05 1.01 14.89
N VAL A 68 -34.02 1.05 14.04
CA VAL A 68 -33.51 -0.09 13.23
C VAL A 68 -32.02 0.19 12.91
N PRO A 69 -31.07 -0.72 13.14
CA PRO A 69 -29.70 -0.51 12.68
C PRO A 69 -29.69 -0.50 11.14
N SER A 70 -29.54 0.68 10.56
CA SER A 70 -29.27 0.85 9.13
C SER A 70 -27.96 0.12 8.79
N ARG A 71 -28.06 -1.05 8.15
CA ARG A 71 -26.92 -1.82 7.58
C ARG A 71 -26.51 -1.25 6.21
N HIS A 72 -26.42 0.06 6.09
CA HIS A 72 -26.05 0.71 4.84
C HIS A 72 -24.60 1.19 4.92
N PRO A 73 -23.71 0.78 3.98
CA PRO A 73 -22.43 1.43 3.80
C PRO A 73 -22.66 2.94 3.61
N ARG A 74 -21.84 3.77 4.25
CA ARG A 74 -21.93 5.23 4.13
C ARG A 74 -21.91 5.65 2.65
N GLY A 75 -22.81 6.55 2.25
CA GLY A 75 -22.98 6.99 0.86
C GLY A 75 -24.01 6.20 0.04
N THR A 76 -24.75 5.28 0.66
CA THR A 76 -25.79 4.46 -0.01
C THR A 76 -27.21 4.80 0.46
N GLU A 77 -27.41 5.98 1.04
CA GLU A 77 -28.63 6.40 1.75
C GLU A 77 -29.90 6.45 0.88
N GLY A 78 -29.81 6.22 -0.44
CA GLY A 78 -30.93 6.13 -1.37
C GLY A 78 -31.09 4.79 -2.10
N LEU A 79 -30.22 3.80 -1.86
CA LEU A 79 -30.28 2.51 -2.54
C LEU A 79 -31.20 1.53 -1.78
N PRO A 80 -32.08 0.78 -2.48
CA PRO A 80 -32.86 -0.29 -1.87
C PRO A 80 -32.00 -1.34 -1.15
N LEU A 81 -32.49 -1.87 -0.01
CA LEU A 81 -31.80 -2.89 0.80
C LEU A 81 -31.32 -4.11 -0.01
N GLY A 82 -32.07 -4.52 -1.04
CA GLY A 82 -31.69 -5.66 -1.89
C GLY A 82 -30.57 -5.36 -2.90
N ILE A 83 -30.18 -4.10 -3.06
CA ILE A 83 -29.07 -3.68 -3.94
C ILE A 83 -27.77 -3.51 -3.13
N ILE A 84 -27.88 -3.27 -1.82
CA ILE A 84 -26.75 -2.95 -0.97
C ILE A 84 -26.14 -4.24 -0.43
N ILE A 85 -24.88 -4.48 -0.79
CA ILE A 85 -24.08 -5.60 -0.29
C ILE A 85 -22.91 -5.01 0.50
N PRO A 86 -22.69 -5.46 1.76
CA PRO A 86 -21.62 -4.90 2.60
C PRO A 86 -20.23 -5.30 2.11
N GLU A 87 -20.11 -6.43 1.42
CA GLU A 87 -18.88 -6.92 0.82
C GLU A 87 -19.01 -6.99 -0.72
N SER A 88 -17.92 -6.70 -1.42
CA SER A 88 -17.81 -7.00 -2.85
C SER A 88 -17.01 -8.28 -3.01
N ASP A 89 -17.28 -9.06 -4.05
CA ASP A 89 -16.60 -10.32 -4.34
C ASP A 89 -15.68 -10.24 -5.57
N LEU A 90 -15.52 -9.05 -6.16
CA LEU A 90 -14.75 -8.75 -7.39
C LEU A 90 -15.22 -9.51 -8.66
N TYR A 91 -16.27 -10.35 -8.56
CA TYR A 91 -16.83 -11.05 -9.71
C TYR A 91 -17.51 -10.05 -10.66
N GLN A 92 -17.20 -10.19 -11.96
CA GLN A 92 -17.92 -9.46 -13.00
C GLN A 92 -19.31 -10.10 -13.18
N ARG A 93 -20.35 -9.30 -12.91
CA ARG A 93 -21.74 -9.70 -13.13
C ARG A 93 -22.26 -9.06 -14.42
N ARG A 94 -23.06 -9.79 -15.19
CA ARG A 94 -23.73 -9.27 -16.39
C ARG A 94 -24.77 -8.23 -15.98
N LEU A 95 -25.01 -7.24 -16.84
CA LEU A 95 -26.04 -6.21 -16.61
C LEU A 95 -27.47 -6.74 -16.80
N TRP A 96 -27.63 -8.02 -17.17
CA TRP A 96 -28.90 -8.70 -17.40
C TRP A 96 -28.84 -10.15 -16.91
N GLY A 97 -29.99 -10.74 -16.62
CA GLY A 97 -30.10 -12.11 -16.09
C GLY A 97 -30.08 -12.17 -14.57
N LYS A 98 -29.93 -13.37 -14.00
CA LYS A 98 -29.80 -13.54 -12.55
C LYS A 98 -28.32 -13.47 -12.18
N PRO A 99 -27.91 -12.56 -11.27
CA PRO A 99 -26.51 -12.44 -10.85
C PRO A 99 -25.91 -13.73 -10.27
N ASP A 100 -26.73 -14.58 -9.66
CA ASP A 100 -26.28 -15.87 -9.11
C ASP A 100 -25.82 -16.86 -10.19
N GLU A 101 -26.26 -16.67 -11.44
CA GLU A 101 -25.81 -17.47 -12.59
C GLU A 101 -24.43 -17.06 -13.10
N ASP A 102 -23.93 -15.89 -12.68
CA ASP A 102 -22.60 -15.39 -13.06
C ASP A 102 -21.50 -15.89 -12.12
N LEU A 103 -21.89 -16.40 -10.94
CA LEU A 103 -20.95 -16.93 -9.97
C LEU A 103 -20.56 -18.37 -10.32
N PRO A 104 -19.26 -18.72 -10.25
CA PRO A 104 -18.85 -20.11 -10.38
C PRO A 104 -19.44 -20.95 -9.24
N ALA A 105 -19.79 -22.21 -9.54
CA ALA A 105 -20.41 -23.12 -8.57
C ALA A 105 -19.56 -23.32 -7.29
N ASN A 106 -18.24 -23.17 -7.40
CA ASN A 106 -17.30 -23.12 -6.29
C ASN A 106 -16.36 -21.92 -6.51
N PRO A 107 -16.62 -20.75 -5.91
CA PRO A 107 -15.73 -19.60 -6.02
C PRO A 107 -14.39 -19.90 -5.35
N SER A 108 -13.34 -19.32 -5.92
CA SER A 108 -12.00 -19.45 -5.36
C SER A 108 -11.94 -18.80 -3.97
N LYS A 109 -11.22 -19.43 -3.05
CA LYS A 109 -10.95 -18.89 -1.71
C LYS A 109 -9.73 -17.98 -1.64
N HIS A 110 -9.10 -17.70 -2.77
CA HIS A 110 -7.83 -17.00 -2.83
C HIS A 110 -7.86 -15.97 -3.95
N LEU A 111 -7.34 -14.78 -3.67
CA LEU A 111 -7.26 -13.67 -4.61
C LEU A 111 -5.80 -13.46 -5.00
N VAL A 112 -5.51 -13.46 -6.29
CA VAL A 112 -4.21 -12.98 -6.79
C VAL A 112 -4.37 -11.70 -7.56
N THR A 113 -3.62 -10.69 -7.14
CA THR A 113 -3.53 -9.39 -7.78
C THR A 113 -2.15 -9.22 -8.39
N PHE A 114 -2.12 -8.78 -9.64
CA PHE A 114 -0.92 -8.38 -10.35
C PHE A 114 -1.08 -6.93 -10.82
N THR A 115 -0.10 -6.07 -10.56
CA THR A 115 -0.07 -4.69 -11.06
C THR A 115 0.81 -4.58 -12.29
N VAL A 116 0.23 -4.87 -13.45
CA VAL A 116 1.03 -5.09 -14.67
C VAL A 116 0.94 -3.94 -15.67
N GLY A 117 2.05 -3.68 -16.36
CA GLY A 117 2.03 -2.96 -17.63
C GLY A 117 1.56 -3.87 -18.77
N ILE A 118 1.05 -3.28 -19.86
CA ILE A 118 0.62 -4.03 -21.06
C ILE A 118 1.73 -4.95 -21.60
N LYS A 119 3.00 -4.52 -21.46
CA LYS A 119 4.17 -5.28 -21.90
C LYS A 119 4.40 -6.58 -21.12
N GLN A 120 3.89 -6.70 -19.90
CA GLN A 120 4.00 -7.91 -19.07
C GLN A 120 2.77 -8.82 -19.14
N LYS A 121 1.82 -8.56 -20.06
CA LYS A 121 0.60 -9.36 -20.24
C LYS A 121 0.89 -10.85 -20.41
N ASP A 122 1.99 -11.23 -21.05
CA ASP A 122 2.33 -12.63 -21.28
C ASP A 122 2.68 -13.38 -19.99
N ILE A 123 3.33 -12.72 -19.03
CA ILE A 123 3.66 -13.31 -17.72
C ILE A 123 2.36 -13.57 -16.95
N VAL A 124 1.44 -12.60 -16.97
CA VAL A 124 0.12 -12.72 -16.34
C VAL A 124 -0.70 -13.82 -17.00
N ASN A 125 -0.74 -13.88 -18.33
CA ASN A 125 -1.46 -14.94 -19.04
C ASN A 125 -0.95 -16.32 -18.63
N LYS A 126 0.36 -16.48 -18.45
CA LYS A 126 0.94 -17.73 -17.93
C LYS A 126 0.49 -18.02 -16.50
N ALA A 127 0.47 -17.02 -15.62
CA ALA A 127 -0.02 -17.17 -14.25
C ALA A 127 -1.48 -17.61 -14.20
N VAL A 128 -2.34 -17.05 -15.04
CA VAL A 128 -3.76 -17.43 -15.14
C VAL A 128 -3.91 -18.83 -15.76
N GLN A 129 -3.22 -19.10 -16.86
CA GLN A 129 -3.31 -20.38 -17.58
C GLN A 129 -2.76 -21.56 -16.80
N LYS A 130 -1.85 -21.32 -15.84
CA LYS A 130 -1.33 -22.37 -14.95
C LYS A 130 -2.39 -22.88 -13.97
N GLU A 131 -3.65 -22.46 -14.12
CA GLU A 131 -4.78 -22.82 -13.26
C GLU A 131 -4.40 -22.71 -11.78
N LEU A 132 -3.80 -21.57 -11.45
CA LEU A 132 -3.89 -21.10 -10.09
C LEU A 132 -5.36 -21.14 -9.72
N ASN A 133 -5.74 -22.01 -8.77
CA ASN A 133 -7.11 -22.25 -8.31
C ASN A 133 -7.61 -21.05 -7.48
N PHE A 134 -7.34 -19.86 -8.03
CA PHE A 134 -7.34 -18.54 -7.48
C PHE A 134 -8.28 -17.70 -8.35
N ASP A 135 -8.91 -16.70 -7.76
CA ASP A 135 -9.67 -15.74 -8.54
C ASP A 135 -8.67 -14.74 -9.15
N PRO A 136 -8.49 -14.73 -10.47
CA PRO A 136 -7.58 -13.78 -11.09
C PRO A 136 -8.27 -12.42 -11.15
N ALA A 137 -8.10 -11.60 -10.10
CA ALA A 137 -8.43 -10.17 -10.18
C ALA A 137 -7.31 -9.43 -10.92
N ILE A 138 -7.17 -9.69 -12.22
CA ILE A 138 -6.28 -8.91 -13.08
C ILE A 138 -7.01 -7.65 -13.50
N ARG A 139 -6.73 -6.54 -12.84
CA ARG A 139 -7.20 -5.23 -13.31
C ARG A 139 -6.20 -4.11 -12.99
N VAL A 140 -5.09 -4.05 -13.71
CA VAL A 140 -4.53 -2.76 -14.16
C VAL A 140 -4.12 -2.92 -15.62
N SER A 141 -4.94 -2.40 -16.53
CA SER A 141 -4.50 -2.07 -17.88
C SER A 141 -3.91 -0.67 -17.82
N SER A 142 -2.60 -0.56 -17.95
CA SER A 142 -1.88 0.72 -17.94
C SER A 142 -2.08 1.55 -19.21
N GLU A 143 -3.14 1.35 -20.00
CA GLU A 143 -3.39 2.18 -21.19
C GLU A 143 -3.53 3.67 -20.84
N PHE A 144 -3.95 4.01 -19.61
CA PHE A 144 -4.14 5.40 -19.16
C PHE A 144 -2.91 6.06 -18.51
N PHE A 145 -1.87 5.31 -18.11
CA PHE A 145 -0.72 5.83 -17.36
C PHE A 145 0.60 5.48 -18.07
N GLN A 146 0.76 5.91 -19.32
CA GLN A 146 1.95 5.54 -20.09
C GLN A 146 3.26 6.19 -19.64
N ASP A 147 3.24 7.25 -18.81
CA ASP A 147 4.46 8.02 -18.52
C ASP A 147 4.73 8.31 -17.03
N LEU A 148 3.91 7.83 -16.11
CA LEU A 148 4.16 8.01 -14.68
C LEU A 148 3.86 6.72 -13.91
N LEU A 149 4.84 6.31 -13.12
CA LEU A 149 4.78 5.33 -12.04
C LEU A 149 5.17 3.89 -12.43
N THR A 150 6.48 3.65 -12.49
CA THR A 150 7.07 2.40 -11.98
C THR A 150 6.74 2.28 -10.49
N ASP A 151 6.40 1.09 -9.99
CA ASP A 151 5.90 0.80 -8.62
C ASP A 151 4.49 1.34 -8.31
N THR A 152 3.43 0.71 -8.81
CA THR A 152 2.02 1.05 -8.48
C THR A 152 1.29 -0.01 -7.65
N GLU A 153 1.97 -1.10 -7.31
CA GLU A 153 1.55 -2.21 -6.44
C GLU A 153 0.76 -1.73 -5.21
N THR A 154 1.44 -0.89 -4.41
CA THR A 154 0.99 -0.42 -3.12
C THR A 154 -0.15 0.59 -3.28
N TRP A 155 -0.05 1.45 -4.30
CA TRP A 155 -1.09 2.39 -4.68
C TRP A 155 -2.40 1.68 -5.07
N TYR A 156 -2.29 0.62 -5.87
CA TYR A 156 -3.42 -0.18 -6.31
C TYR A 156 -4.05 -0.91 -5.13
N ALA A 157 -3.24 -1.62 -4.36
CA ALA A 157 -3.71 -2.36 -3.19
C ALA A 157 -4.42 -1.44 -2.19
N LYS A 158 -3.92 -0.22 -1.99
CA LYS A 158 -4.58 0.76 -1.11
C LYS A 158 -5.98 1.16 -1.60
N ARG A 159 -6.16 1.33 -2.92
CA ARG A 159 -7.41 1.83 -3.52
C ARG A 159 -8.45 0.76 -3.78
N PHE A 160 -8.03 -0.43 -4.19
CA PHE A 160 -8.92 -1.45 -4.71
C PHE A 160 -9.04 -2.68 -3.82
N LEU A 161 -8.08 -2.92 -2.92
CA LEU A 161 -8.09 -4.07 -2.03
C LEU A 161 -8.46 -3.66 -0.59
N HIS A 162 -9.52 -2.86 -0.43
CA HIS A 162 -10.04 -2.53 0.91
C HIS A 162 -10.40 -3.83 1.67
N PRO A 163 -10.15 -3.95 2.99
CA PRO A 163 -10.38 -5.18 3.73
C PRO A 163 -11.79 -5.76 3.60
N ASP A 164 -12.79 -4.89 3.46
CA ASP A 164 -14.19 -5.31 3.29
C ASP A 164 -14.52 -5.73 1.83
N ILE A 165 -13.72 -5.30 0.85
CA ILE A 165 -13.83 -5.75 -0.56
C ILE A 165 -13.17 -7.12 -0.74
N VAL A 166 -12.07 -7.40 -0.04
CA VAL A 166 -11.39 -8.70 -0.15
C VAL A 166 -11.82 -9.68 0.94
N ALA A 167 -12.84 -9.33 1.72
CA ALA A 167 -13.37 -10.13 2.81
C ALA A 167 -13.86 -11.53 2.41
N PRO A 168 -14.27 -11.83 1.17
CA PRO A 168 -14.61 -13.20 0.77
C PRO A 168 -13.40 -14.14 0.66
N TYR A 169 -12.18 -13.61 0.49
CA TYR A 169 -10.97 -14.38 0.23
C TYR A 169 -10.21 -14.73 1.51
N ASP A 170 -9.68 -15.95 1.61
CA ASP A 170 -8.87 -16.41 2.74
C ASP A 170 -7.44 -15.87 2.67
N TYR A 171 -6.88 -15.80 1.46
CA TYR A 171 -5.54 -15.30 1.19
C TYR A 171 -5.53 -14.32 0.02
N ILE A 172 -4.73 -13.28 0.14
CA ILE A 172 -4.54 -12.21 -0.84
C ILE A 172 -3.07 -12.19 -1.25
N PHE A 173 -2.79 -12.45 -2.52
CA PHE A 173 -1.48 -12.38 -3.13
C PHE A 173 -1.36 -11.05 -3.86
N ILE A 174 -0.28 -10.32 -3.60
CA ILE A 174 0.04 -9.05 -4.27
C ILE A 174 1.44 -9.24 -4.81
N TRP A 175 1.55 -9.50 -6.11
CA TRP A 175 2.80 -9.91 -6.73
C TRP A 175 3.22 -8.91 -7.81
N ASP A 176 4.51 -8.59 -7.79
CA ASP A 176 5.20 -7.83 -8.82
C ASP A 176 5.06 -8.52 -10.17
N GLU A 177 4.97 -7.70 -11.21
CA GLU A 177 4.57 -8.15 -12.53
C GLU A 177 5.67 -8.87 -13.32
N ASP A 178 6.91 -8.81 -12.83
CA ASP A 178 8.08 -9.44 -13.42
C ASP A 178 8.41 -10.81 -12.79
N LEU A 179 7.57 -11.29 -11.85
CA LEU A 179 7.70 -12.60 -11.25
C LEU A 179 7.28 -13.73 -12.19
N GLY A 180 8.24 -14.60 -12.49
CA GLY A 180 7.99 -15.84 -13.24
C GLY A 180 7.29 -16.90 -12.38
N VAL A 181 6.30 -17.57 -12.96
CA VAL A 181 5.52 -18.63 -12.29
C VAL A 181 5.88 -20.05 -12.73
N ASP A 182 6.90 -20.23 -13.56
CA ASP A 182 7.21 -21.51 -14.21
C ASP A 182 7.44 -22.66 -13.20
N HIS A 183 8.03 -22.35 -12.04
CA HIS A 183 8.32 -23.32 -10.96
C HIS A 183 7.39 -23.19 -9.73
N PHE A 184 6.35 -22.36 -9.81
CA PHE A 184 5.42 -22.15 -8.71
C PHE A 184 4.23 -23.14 -8.75
N ASP A 185 3.87 -23.68 -7.59
CA ASP A 185 2.68 -24.52 -7.37
C ASP A 185 1.84 -23.85 -6.28
N GLY A 186 0.70 -23.29 -6.67
CA GLY A 186 -0.17 -22.52 -5.77
C GLY A 186 -0.87 -23.37 -4.72
N GLU A 187 -1.27 -24.61 -5.06
CA GLU A 187 -1.94 -25.51 -4.13
C GLU A 187 -0.96 -25.99 -3.06
N LYS A 188 0.24 -26.42 -3.49
CA LYS A 188 1.27 -26.84 -2.56
C LYS A 188 1.73 -25.69 -1.66
N TYR A 189 1.84 -24.49 -2.21
CA TYR A 189 2.17 -23.29 -1.45
C TYR A 189 1.13 -23.01 -0.35
N ILE A 190 -0.16 -22.98 -0.70
CA ILE A 190 -1.23 -22.75 0.28
C ILE A 190 -1.30 -23.87 1.33
N GLU A 191 -1.02 -25.12 0.96
CA GLU A 191 -0.90 -26.23 1.92
C GLU A 191 0.17 -25.93 2.97
N LEU A 192 1.35 -25.46 2.55
CA LEU A 192 2.44 -25.08 3.46
C LEU A 192 2.08 -23.88 4.34
N VAL A 193 1.49 -22.84 3.75
CA VAL A 193 1.03 -21.64 4.48
C VAL A 193 0.06 -22.03 5.59
N LYS A 194 -0.91 -22.90 5.30
CA LYS A 194 -1.87 -23.42 6.29
C LYS A 194 -1.20 -24.32 7.32
N LYS A 195 -0.34 -25.26 6.88
CA LYS A 195 0.40 -26.20 7.75
C LYS A 195 1.23 -25.48 8.81
N TYR A 196 1.88 -24.38 8.44
CA TYR A 196 2.76 -23.62 9.32
C TYR A 196 2.11 -22.38 9.94
N GLY A 197 0.82 -22.13 9.70
CA GLY A 197 0.07 -21.00 10.25
C GLY A 197 0.67 -19.64 9.87
N LEU A 198 1.09 -19.48 8.62
CA LEU A 198 1.75 -18.26 8.15
C LEU A 198 0.70 -17.21 7.76
N GLU A 199 0.62 -16.13 8.54
CA GLU A 199 -0.30 -15.02 8.31
C GLU A 199 0.22 -14.03 7.25
N ILE A 200 1.55 -13.89 7.16
CA ILE A 200 2.26 -13.15 6.11
C ILE A 200 3.38 -14.06 5.61
N SER A 201 3.44 -14.26 4.30
CA SER A 201 4.34 -15.23 3.66
C SER A 201 4.70 -14.78 2.26
N GLN A 202 5.67 -15.43 1.64
CA GLN A 202 5.94 -15.33 0.21
C GLN A 202 6.50 -16.67 -0.29
N PRO A 203 6.30 -17.02 -1.58
CA PRO A 203 7.07 -18.09 -2.19
C PRO A 203 8.55 -17.73 -2.27
N ALA A 204 9.41 -18.75 -2.23
CA ALA A 204 10.84 -18.54 -2.40
C ALA A 204 11.22 -18.37 -3.88
N LEU A 205 12.20 -17.52 -4.13
CA LEU A 205 12.65 -17.12 -5.46
C LEU A 205 13.84 -17.97 -5.94
N GLU A 206 13.93 -18.14 -7.25
CA GLU A 206 15.03 -18.86 -7.89
C GLU A 206 16.35 -18.07 -7.69
N PRO A 207 17.44 -18.72 -7.25
CA PRO A 207 18.67 -18.03 -6.85
C PRO A 207 19.54 -17.51 -8.01
N ASP A 208 19.26 -17.92 -9.25
CA ASP A 208 20.10 -17.70 -10.43
C ASP A 208 19.96 -16.31 -11.06
N ARG A 209 18.90 -15.56 -10.74
CA ARG A 209 18.62 -14.23 -11.32
C ARG A 209 19.07 -13.04 -10.46
N GLY A 210 19.79 -13.29 -9.37
CA GLY A 210 20.18 -12.26 -8.42
C GLY A 210 19.03 -11.88 -7.50
N LEU A 211 19.31 -11.76 -6.20
CA LEU A 211 18.31 -11.50 -5.17
C LEU A 211 18.75 -10.30 -4.34
N THR A 212 17.79 -9.44 -4.00
CA THR A 212 17.99 -8.33 -3.07
C THR A 212 18.29 -8.87 -1.68
N TRP A 213 17.45 -9.78 -1.18
CA TRP A 213 17.54 -10.36 0.17
C TRP A 213 17.79 -11.86 0.15
N GLN A 214 18.72 -12.35 0.96
CA GLN A 214 18.96 -13.80 1.10
C GLN A 214 17.75 -14.54 1.72
N MET A 215 16.89 -13.82 2.44
CA MET A 215 15.66 -14.37 3.00
C MET A 215 14.70 -14.86 1.93
N THR A 216 14.69 -14.27 0.74
CA THR A 216 13.74 -14.66 -0.32
C THR A 216 14.24 -15.85 -1.13
N LYS A 217 15.50 -16.25 -0.95
CA LYS A 217 16.15 -17.33 -1.69
C LYS A 217 15.51 -18.69 -1.42
N ARG A 218 15.24 -19.44 -2.48
CA ARG A 218 14.85 -20.85 -2.40
C ARG A 218 15.97 -21.71 -1.80
N ARG A 219 15.57 -22.55 -0.85
CA ARG A 219 16.42 -23.55 -0.19
C ARG A 219 15.86 -24.94 -0.44
N SER A 220 16.73 -25.91 -0.72
CA SER A 220 16.33 -27.28 -1.06
C SER A 220 16.22 -28.20 0.15
N ASP A 221 16.76 -27.79 1.29
CA ASP A 221 16.84 -28.55 2.53
C ASP A 221 15.66 -28.33 3.48
N VAL A 222 14.83 -27.30 3.24
CA VAL A 222 13.72 -26.91 4.11
C VAL A 222 12.45 -26.58 3.33
N GLU A 223 11.29 -26.86 3.91
CA GLU A 223 9.99 -26.46 3.35
C GLU A 223 9.70 -24.96 3.56
N VAL A 224 10.10 -24.43 4.73
CA VAL A 224 9.92 -23.02 5.12
C VAL A 224 11.11 -22.59 5.97
N HIS A 225 11.65 -21.40 5.72
CA HIS A 225 12.62 -20.74 6.60
C HIS A 225 12.11 -19.36 7.03
N LYS A 226 12.39 -19.01 8.29
CA LYS A 226 12.04 -17.70 8.88
C LYS A 226 13.27 -16.89 9.27
N ILE A 227 14.45 -17.46 9.12
CA ILE A 227 15.75 -16.88 9.50
C ILE A 227 16.73 -17.10 8.34
N THR A 228 17.57 -16.10 8.09
CA THR A 228 18.65 -16.20 7.11
C THR A 228 19.94 -15.60 7.65
N GLU A 229 21.05 -16.15 7.19
CA GLU A 229 22.32 -15.44 7.23
C GLU A 229 22.32 -14.45 6.06
N GLU A 230 22.53 -13.19 6.38
CA GLU A 230 22.63 -12.13 5.38
C GLU A 230 24.07 -11.65 5.22
N ARG A 231 24.28 -10.83 4.19
CA ARG A 231 25.58 -10.19 3.92
C ARG A 231 26.08 -9.42 5.15
N PRO A 232 27.40 -9.39 5.41
CA PRO A 232 27.96 -8.69 6.56
C PRO A 232 27.49 -7.23 6.66
N GLY A 233 26.95 -6.84 7.82
CA GLY A 233 26.48 -5.48 8.09
C GLY A 233 25.01 -5.20 7.72
N TRP A 234 24.28 -6.15 7.14
CA TRP A 234 22.87 -5.97 6.75
C TRP A 234 21.90 -6.31 7.87
N CYS A 235 22.29 -7.21 8.79
CA CYS A 235 21.55 -7.48 10.02
C CYS A 235 22.02 -6.56 11.14
N LYS A 236 21.17 -5.65 11.63
CA LYS A 236 21.40 -4.95 12.90
C LYS A 236 21.09 -5.86 14.10
N ASP A 237 20.01 -6.63 13.99
CA ASP A 237 19.58 -7.63 14.97
C ASP A 237 19.17 -8.89 14.20
N PRO A 238 19.71 -10.08 14.54
CA PRO A 238 19.39 -11.32 13.85
C PRO A 238 17.93 -11.75 13.97
N ASN A 239 17.19 -11.23 14.96
CA ASN A 239 15.79 -11.57 15.19
C ASN A 239 14.81 -10.60 14.51
N LEU A 240 15.30 -9.59 13.79
CA LEU A 240 14.47 -8.62 13.10
C LEU A 240 14.70 -8.68 11.59
N PRO A 241 13.78 -8.13 10.79
CA PRO A 241 13.99 -7.91 9.37
C PRO A 241 15.29 -7.14 9.09
N PRO A 242 16.00 -7.49 8.01
CA PRO A 242 15.64 -8.49 6.99
C PRO A 242 16.00 -9.94 7.36
N CYS A 243 16.63 -10.17 8.51
CA CYS A 243 17.32 -11.43 8.82
C CYS A 243 16.44 -12.49 9.51
N ALA A 244 15.33 -12.05 10.11
CA ALA A 244 14.26 -12.92 10.57
C ALA A 244 12.88 -12.31 10.34
N GLY A 245 11.89 -13.17 10.06
CA GLY A 245 10.48 -12.77 9.95
C GLY A 245 10.22 -11.71 8.88
N PHE A 246 10.92 -11.81 7.74
CA PHE A 246 10.86 -10.84 6.65
C PHE A 246 10.22 -11.44 5.40
N VAL A 247 9.33 -10.65 4.79
CA VAL A 247 8.67 -10.93 3.52
C VAL A 247 8.86 -9.70 2.66
N GLU A 248 9.44 -9.87 1.48
CA GLU A 248 9.70 -8.76 0.56
C GLU A 248 8.38 -8.30 -0.07
N ILE A 249 8.26 -7.01 -0.33
CA ILE A 249 7.03 -6.43 -0.91
C ILE A 249 6.73 -6.91 -2.33
N MET A 250 7.70 -7.55 -2.99
CA MET A 250 7.62 -8.03 -4.37
C MET A 250 6.69 -9.24 -4.53
N ALA A 251 6.65 -10.16 -3.56
CA ALA A 251 5.84 -11.38 -3.66
C ALA A 251 4.98 -11.72 -2.42
N PRO A 252 4.45 -10.75 -1.66
CA PRO A 252 3.77 -11.04 -0.42
C PRO A 252 2.43 -11.74 -0.64
N VAL A 253 2.12 -12.61 0.31
CA VAL A 253 0.84 -13.29 0.48
C VAL A 253 0.37 -13.09 1.90
N PHE A 254 -0.80 -12.47 2.02
CA PHE A 254 -1.41 -12.11 3.29
C PHE A 254 -2.62 -13.00 3.55
N SER A 255 -2.80 -13.43 4.79
CA SER A 255 -4.12 -13.86 5.25
C SER A 255 -5.08 -12.66 5.25
N ARG A 256 -6.39 -12.93 5.18
CA ARG A 256 -7.43 -11.90 5.37
C ARG A 256 -7.20 -11.05 6.62
N LYS A 257 -6.79 -11.67 7.72
CA LYS A 257 -6.55 -11.00 9.01
C LYS A 257 -5.33 -10.09 8.96
N ALA A 258 -4.21 -10.58 8.44
CA ALA A 258 -2.99 -9.79 8.32
C ALA A 258 -3.18 -8.63 7.35
N TRP A 259 -3.86 -8.87 6.22
CA TRP A 259 -4.14 -7.84 5.23
C TRP A 259 -4.89 -6.65 5.81
N ARG A 260 -5.90 -6.89 6.68
CA ARG A 260 -6.62 -5.80 7.35
C ARG A 260 -5.67 -4.87 8.11
N CYS A 261 -4.63 -5.40 8.75
CA CYS A 261 -3.62 -4.57 9.41
C CYS A 261 -2.69 -3.87 8.41
N VAL A 262 -2.14 -4.62 7.45
CA VAL A 262 -1.18 -4.08 6.46
C VAL A 262 -1.81 -2.98 5.61
N TRP A 263 -3.07 -3.14 5.20
CA TRP A 263 -3.81 -2.12 4.45
C TRP A 263 -3.89 -0.78 5.19
N HIS A 264 -4.00 -0.80 6.52
CA HIS A 264 -3.99 0.42 7.34
C HIS A 264 -2.57 0.98 7.58
N MET A 265 -1.53 0.16 7.41
CA MET A 265 -0.15 0.64 7.40
C MET A 265 0.20 1.37 6.10
N ILE A 266 -0.41 0.96 4.98
CA ILE A 266 -0.25 1.64 3.70
C ILE A 266 -0.93 3.01 3.76
N GLN A 267 -0.13 4.07 3.64
CA GLN A 267 -0.60 5.45 3.50
C GLN A 267 -1.17 5.71 2.09
N ASN A 268 -2.11 6.66 1.98
CA ASN A 268 -2.83 6.95 0.73
C ASN A 268 -1.96 7.61 -0.36
N ASP A 269 -0.86 8.24 0.05
CA ASP A 269 0.12 8.97 -0.74
C ASP A 269 1.35 8.13 -1.10
N LEU A 270 1.46 6.90 -0.60
CA LEU A 270 2.51 5.96 -1.00
C LEU A 270 2.25 5.49 -2.43
N VAL A 271 3.10 5.95 -3.34
CA VAL A 271 3.21 5.41 -4.69
C VAL A 271 3.97 4.09 -4.63
N HIS A 272 5.19 4.11 -4.06
CA HIS A 272 6.01 2.93 -3.82
C HIS A 272 5.96 2.50 -2.34
N GLY A 273 5.96 1.20 -2.08
CA GLY A 273 5.88 0.65 -0.71
C GLY A 273 7.23 0.23 -0.11
N TRP A 274 8.35 0.53 -0.76
CA TRP A 274 9.68 0.09 -0.29
C TRP A 274 9.96 0.50 1.17
N GLY A 275 10.40 -0.47 1.99
CA GLY A 275 10.62 -0.29 3.43
C GLY A 275 9.40 -0.62 4.30
N LEU A 276 8.19 -0.74 3.72
CA LEU A 276 7.01 -1.20 4.45
C LEU A 276 7.15 -2.66 4.90
N ASP A 277 7.78 -3.48 4.06
CA ASP A 277 8.18 -4.87 4.29
C ASP A 277 8.97 -5.08 5.59
N MET A 278 9.81 -4.12 5.97
CA MET A 278 10.53 -4.14 7.26
C MET A 278 9.60 -4.03 8.48
N SER A 279 8.39 -3.54 8.29
CA SER A 279 7.40 -3.30 9.34
C SER A 279 6.20 -4.24 9.30
N MET A 280 5.96 -4.96 8.19
CA MET A 280 4.77 -5.83 8.01
C MET A 280 4.61 -6.85 9.14
N ARG A 281 5.71 -7.38 9.70
CA ARG A 281 5.67 -8.31 10.85
C ARG A 281 4.91 -7.78 12.06
N ARG A 282 4.78 -6.44 12.22
CA ARG A 282 4.03 -5.82 13.32
C ARG A 282 2.54 -6.21 13.30
N CYS A 283 2.03 -6.59 12.14
CA CYS A 283 0.66 -7.10 11.97
C CYS A 283 0.45 -8.53 12.47
N VAL A 284 1.54 -9.24 12.82
CA VAL A 284 1.50 -10.63 13.31
C VAL A 284 2.09 -10.74 14.71
N GLU A 285 3.30 -10.20 14.90
CA GLU A 285 4.09 -10.38 16.13
C GLU A 285 4.00 -9.18 17.09
N GLY A 286 3.63 -7.99 16.58
CA GLY A 286 3.62 -6.73 17.34
C GLY A 286 4.96 -5.99 17.36
N GLU A 287 5.07 -5.00 18.26
CA GLU A 287 6.30 -4.22 18.47
C GLU A 287 6.95 -4.58 19.80
N SER A 288 8.25 -4.86 19.79
CA SER A 288 9.07 -4.87 21.00
C SER A 288 9.24 -3.43 21.50
N LYS A 289 8.83 -3.16 22.74
CA LYS A 289 9.03 -1.88 23.43
C LYS A 289 9.82 -2.10 24.70
N ASP A 290 10.80 -1.24 24.96
CA ASP A 290 11.59 -1.21 26.21
C ASP A 290 12.22 -2.57 26.58
N GLY A 291 12.69 -3.32 25.57
CA GLY A 291 13.30 -4.64 25.73
C GLY A 291 12.32 -5.79 25.99
N ARG A 292 11.00 -5.55 25.95
CA ARG A 292 9.97 -6.59 26.08
C ARG A 292 9.70 -7.28 24.75
N GLN A 293 9.38 -8.57 24.83
CA GLN A 293 9.06 -9.38 23.65
C GLN A 293 7.80 -8.84 22.94
N PRO A 294 7.75 -8.83 21.59
CA PRO A 294 6.64 -8.28 20.82
C PRO A 294 5.24 -8.80 21.23
N TRP A 295 5.14 -10.08 21.59
CA TRP A 295 3.88 -10.71 22.01
C TRP A 295 3.28 -10.10 23.28
N GLU A 296 4.09 -9.50 24.14
CA GLU A 296 3.61 -8.84 25.35
C GLU A 296 2.78 -7.60 24.99
N GLY A 297 3.28 -6.78 24.05
CA GLY A 297 2.57 -5.60 23.54
C GLY A 297 1.29 -5.99 22.79
N VAL A 298 1.32 -7.06 22.00
CA VAL A 298 0.10 -7.61 21.35
C VAL A 298 -0.93 -8.03 22.40
N ARG A 299 -0.50 -8.75 23.45
CA ARG A 299 -1.38 -9.23 24.51
C ARG A 299 -2.01 -8.09 25.32
N GLU A 300 -1.28 -6.99 25.53
CA GLU A 300 -1.81 -5.79 26.17
C GLU A 300 -2.84 -5.08 25.28
N ARG A 301 -2.52 -4.89 24.00
CA ARG A 301 -3.45 -4.30 23.01
C ARG A 301 -4.74 -5.11 22.90
N CYS A 302 -4.66 -6.43 22.77
CA CYS A 302 -5.85 -7.29 22.70
C CYS A 302 -6.72 -7.15 23.96
N ARG A 303 -6.12 -7.07 25.15
CA ARG A 303 -6.87 -6.86 26.40
C ARG A 303 -7.48 -5.46 26.52
N TYR A 304 -6.91 -4.46 25.87
CA TYR A 304 -7.46 -3.11 25.79
C TYR A 304 -8.62 -3.03 24.80
N GLU A 305 -8.44 -3.56 23.59
CA GLU A 305 -9.48 -3.63 22.55
C GLU A 305 -10.69 -4.46 23.00
N TRP A 306 -10.46 -5.58 23.71
CA TRP A 306 -11.53 -6.37 24.31
C TRP A 306 -12.33 -5.60 25.36
N ARG A 307 -11.66 -4.78 26.17
CA ARG A 307 -12.33 -3.89 27.13
C ARG A 307 -13.16 -2.84 26.41
N LEU A 308 -12.60 -2.14 25.42
CA LEU A 308 -13.35 -1.19 24.60
C LEU A 308 -14.58 -1.81 23.93
N PHE A 309 -14.46 -3.03 23.43
CA PHE A 309 -15.59 -3.77 22.86
C PHE A 309 -16.65 -4.08 23.92
N THR A 310 -16.24 -4.62 25.08
CA THR A 310 -17.14 -4.95 26.19
C THR A 310 -17.87 -3.70 26.69
N ASP A 311 -17.15 -2.58 26.86
CA ASP A 311 -17.71 -1.29 27.28
C ASP A 311 -18.76 -0.79 26.27
N ARG A 312 -18.51 -0.96 24.96
CA ARG A 312 -19.47 -0.59 23.90
C ARG A 312 -20.72 -1.47 23.93
N ILE A 313 -20.57 -2.77 24.17
CA ILE A 313 -21.71 -3.69 24.32
C ILE A 313 -22.53 -3.32 25.55
N GLU A 314 -21.90 -3.13 26.70
CA GLU A 314 -22.59 -2.72 27.93
C GLU A 314 -23.29 -1.36 27.78
N ALA A 315 -22.68 -0.40 27.09
CA ALA A 315 -23.28 0.89 26.81
C ALA A 315 -24.51 0.74 25.90
N ALA A 316 -24.41 -0.08 24.85
CA ALA A 316 -25.54 -0.37 23.95
C ALA A 316 -26.68 -1.13 24.64
N GLU A 317 -26.38 -1.97 25.63
CA GLU A 317 -27.40 -2.66 26.44
C GLU A 317 -28.08 -1.74 27.47
N LYS A 318 -27.33 -0.78 28.04
CA LYS A 318 -27.83 0.18 29.04
C LYS A 318 -28.68 1.28 28.42
N ASP A 319 -28.40 1.66 27.18
CA ASP A 319 -29.18 2.65 26.44
C ASP A 319 -29.64 2.08 25.09
N PRO A 320 -30.78 1.36 25.05
CA PRO A 320 -31.35 0.84 23.81
C PRO A 320 -31.94 1.94 22.92
N THR A 321 -31.71 3.23 23.23
CA THR A 321 -32.20 4.30 22.38
C THR A 321 -31.48 4.25 21.03
N PRO A 322 -32.23 4.31 19.93
CA PRO A 322 -31.68 4.20 18.61
C PRO A 322 -31.06 5.54 18.21
N VAL A 323 -29.74 5.51 17.96
CA VAL A 323 -29.02 6.60 17.28
C VAL A 323 -29.35 6.59 15.80
#